data_AF-A0A087DHV9-F1
#
_entry.id   AF-A0A087DHV9-F1
#
_cell.length_a   1.000
_cell.length_b   1.000
_cell.length_c   1.000
_cell.angle_alpha   90.00
_cell.angle_beta   90.00
_cell.angle_gamma   90.00
#
_symmetry.space_group_name_H-M   'P 1'
#
loop_
_entity.id
_entity.type
_entity.pdbx_description
1 polymer ?
#
loop_
_entity_poly.entity_id
_entity_poly.type
_entity_poly.pdbx_seq_one_letter_code
_entity_poly.pdbx_strand_id
1 'polypeptide(L)' 'MTMMDTAVKPIPAYAPPEDGKPRNAVDEKWMRLHRALMNRPARLAKKAQNIENSDRH' A
#
# COMPACT_ATOMS: atom_id res chain seq x y z
N MET A 1 1.08 -7.65 -42.07
CA MET A 1 1.24 -8.21 -40.71
C MET A 1 0.00 -7.81 -39.91
N THR A 2 -0.97 -8.70 -39.73
CA THR A 2 -2.16 -8.45 -38.93
C THR A 2 -1.78 -8.60 -37.46
N MET A 3 -1.57 -7.48 -36.77
CA MET A 3 -1.42 -7.47 -35.33
C MET A 3 -2.78 -7.85 -34.74
N MET A 4 -2.86 -9.04 -34.13
CA MET A 4 -4.01 -9.44 -33.34
C MET A 4 -4.12 -8.45 -32.18
N ASP A 5 -5.07 -7.53 -32.30
CA ASP A 5 -5.45 -6.60 -31.24
C ASP A 5 -5.99 -7.45 -30.10
N THR A 6 -5.10 -7.77 -29.16
CA THR A 6 -5.45 -8.55 -27.98
C THR A 6 -6.39 -7.66 -27.19
N ALA A 7 -7.69 -7.96 -27.26
CA ALA A 7 -8.78 -7.21 -26.64
C ALA A 7 -8.76 -7.32 -25.09
N VAL A 8 -7.59 -7.09 -24.49
CA VAL A 8 -7.38 -7.00 -23.06
C VAL A 8 -7.83 -5.61 -22.64
N LYS A 9 -9.00 -5.54 -21.99
CA LYS A 9 -9.45 -4.31 -21.37
C LYS A 9 -8.42 -3.89 -20.31
N PRO A 10 -7.91 -2.65 -20.35
CA PRO A 10 -6.97 -2.18 -19.34
C PRO A 10 -7.62 -2.26 -17.96
N ILE A 11 -6.86 -2.79 -16.99
CA ILE A 11 -7.30 -2.82 -15.60
C ILE A 11 -7.32 -1.36 -15.10
N PRO A 12 -8.45 -0.88 -14.55
CA PRO A 12 -8.51 0.46 -14.00
C PRO A 12 -7.51 0.60 -12.85
N ALA A 13 -6.69 1.66 -12.89
CA ALA A 13 -5.85 2.00 -11.75
C ALA A 13 -6.74 2.40 -10.57
N TYR A 14 -6.38 1.95 -9.37
CA TYR A 14 -7.10 2.33 -8.16
C TYR A 14 -6.91 3.82 -7.87
N ALA A 15 -8.01 4.57 -7.79
CA ALA A 15 -8.04 5.96 -7.37
C ALA A 15 -8.67 6.08 -5.97
N PRO A 16 -7.93 6.60 -4.96
CA PRO A 16 -8.48 6.82 -3.63
C PRO A 16 -9.64 7.82 -3.65
N PRO A 17 -10.61 7.71 -2.73
CA PRO A 17 -11.69 8.70 -2.58
C PRO A 17 -11.15 10.07 -2.13
N GLU A 18 -11.65 11.16 -2.72
CA GLU A 18 -11.22 12.54 -2.39
C GLU A 18 -11.55 12.93 -0.94
N ASP A 19 -12.70 12.48 -0.43
CA ASP A 19 -13.13 12.76 0.95
C ASP A 19 -12.29 12.05 2.02
N GLY A 20 -11.32 11.23 1.62
CA GLY A 20 -10.47 10.46 2.53
C GLY A 20 -11.21 9.38 3.33
N LYS A 21 -12.46 9.06 2.96
CA LYS A 21 -13.28 8.02 3.55
C LYS A 21 -13.45 6.87 2.56
N PRO A 22 -13.28 5.60 2.98
CA PRO A 22 -13.47 4.47 2.10
C PRO A 22 -14.95 4.37 1.67
N ARG A 23 -15.21 4.18 0.38
CA ARG A 23 -16.58 3.94 -0.13
C ARG A 23 -16.99 2.48 0.02
N ASN A 24 -16.01 1.57 0.08
CA ASN A 24 -16.21 0.14 0.20
C ASN A 24 -14.99 -0.55 0.87
N ALA A 25 -15.08 -1.86 1.08
CA ALA A 25 -14.01 -2.65 1.70
C ALA A 25 -12.71 -2.68 0.87
N VAL A 26 -12.80 -2.52 -0.46
CA VAL A 26 -11.64 -2.45 -1.34
C VAL A 26 -10.88 -1.15 -1.08
N ASP A 27 -11.57 -0.01 -1.02
CA ASP A 27 -10.98 1.27 -0.68
C ASP A 27 -10.34 1.21 0.71
N GLU A 28 -11.03 0.64 1.70
CA GLU A 28 -10.52 0.52 3.06
C GLU A 28 -9.19 -0.26 3.09
N LYS A 29 -9.14 -1.39 2.37
CA LYS A 29 -7.93 -2.20 2.25
C LYS A 29 -6.79 -1.43 1.57
N TRP A 30 -7.08 -0.76 0.46
CA TRP A 30 -6.06 0.03 -0.26
C TRP A 30 -5.55 1.20 0.57
N MET A 31 -6.44 1.94 1.24
CA MET A 31 -6.07 3.02 2.13
C MET A 31 -5.22 2.53 3.31
N ARG A 32 -5.56 1.37 3.90
CA ARG A 32 -4.77 0.75 4.96
C ARG A 32 -3.37 0.36 4.49
N LEU A 33 -3.27 -0.24 3.30
CA LEU A 33 -1.99 -0.58 2.66
C LEU A 33 -1.13 0.65 2.42
N HIS A 34 -1.74 1.72 1.90
CA HIS A 34 -1.04 2.97 1.64
C HIS A 34 -0.51 3.59 2.95
N ARG A 35 -1.34 3.63 4.01
CA ARG A 35 -0.91 4.08 5.34
C ARG A 35 0.24 3.24 5.91
N ALA A 36 0.18 1.92 5.73
CA ALA A 36 1.23 1.01 6.18
C ALA A 36 2.55 1.26 5.44
N LEU A 37 2.50 1.55 4.14
CA LEU A 37 3.66 1.92 3.34
C LEU A 37 4.27 3.24 3.83
N MET A 38 3.45 4.26 4.04
CA MET A 38 3.92 5.56 4.55
C MET A 38 4.54 5.47 5.95
N ASN A 39 4.02 4.59 6.80
CA ASN A 39 4.55 4.35 8.15
C ASN A 39 5.74 3.37 8.20
N ARG A 40 6.16 2.81 7.05
CA ARG A 40 7.27 1.86 6.97
C ARG A 40 8.57 2.37 7.61
N PRO A 41 9.08 3.59 7.32
CA PRO A 41 10.34 4.06 7.91
C PRO A 41 10.27 4.15 9.44
N ALA A 42 9.18 4.70 9.99
CA ALA A 42 8.98 4.77 11.43
C ALA A 42 8.93 3.37 12.07
N ARG A 43 8.32 2.40 11.40
CA ARG A 43 8.25 1.01 11.87
C ARG A 43 9.62 0.32 11.84
N LEU A 44 10.44 0.62 10.84
CA LEU A 44 11.82 0.11 10.76
C LEU A 44 12.71 0.74 11.84
N ALA A 45 12.60 2.04 12.07
CA ALA A 45 13.33 2.73 13.13
C ALA A 45 13.00 2.16 14.52
N LYS A 46 11.71 1.97 14.82
CA LYS A 46 11.26 1.32 16.06
C LYS A 46 11.80 -0.11 16.19
N LYS A 47 11.84 -0.87 15.10
CA LYS A 47 12.40 -2.23 15.12
C LYS A 47 13.90 -2.22 15.42
N ALA A 48 14.66 -1.30 14.84
CA ALA A 48 16.09 -1.15 15.12
C ALA A 48 16.33 -0.82 16.60
N GLN A 49 15.60 0.13 17.16
CA GLN A 49 15.67 0.49 18.58
C GLN A 49 15.34 -0.70 19.51
N ASN A 50 14.34 -1.50 19.17
CA ASN A 50 13.99 -2.68 19.95
C ASN A 50 15.09 -3.75 19.93
N ILE A 51 15.79 -3.92 18.80
CA ILE A 51 16.93 -4.85 18.70
C ILE A 51 18.09 -4.33 19.57
N GLU A 52 18.44 -3.05 19.44
CA GLU A 52 19.49 -2.42 20.26
C GLU A 52 19.22 -2.52 21.76
N ASN A 53 17.97 -2.35 22.18
CA ASN A 53 17.58 -2.47 23.59
C ASN A 53 17.57 -3.93 24.08
N SER A 54 17.29 -4.90 23.19
CA SER A 54 17.34 -6.32 23.51
C SER A 54 18.77 -6.83 23.66
N ASP A 55 19.72 -6.32 22.88
CA ASP A 55 21.13 -6.72 22.95
C ASP A 55 21.86 -6.15 24.18
N ARG A 56 21.28 -5.15 24.86
CA ARG A 56 21.82 -4.54 26.09
C ARG A 56 21.44 -5.26 27.39
N HIS A 57 20.51 -6.22 27.35
CA HIS A 57 20.01 -6.95 28.51
C HIS A 57 20.38 -8.43 28.44
#